data_AF-A0A9N7RPD2-F1
#
_entry.id   AF-A0A9N7RPD2-F1
#
_cell.length_a   1.000
_cell.length_b   1.000
_cell.length_c   1.000
_cell.angle_alpha   90.00
_cell.angle_beta   90.00
_cell.angle_gamma   90.00
#
_symmetry.space_group_name_H-M   'P 1'
#
loop_
_entity.id
_entity.type
_entity.pdbx_description
1 polymer ?
#
loop_
_entity_poly.entity_id
_entity_poly.type
_entity_poly.pdbx_seq_one_letter_code
_entity_poly.pdbx_strand_id
1 'polypeptide(L)' 'LAAYQRFTRQKVNLSKSSVFFSKNASVGLKAEICQCLQGIEVCHSSRYFGLPLGIGKNKRK' A
#
# COMPACT_ATOMS: atom_id res chain seq x y z
N LEU A 1 -1.02 -8.24 10.05
CA LEU A 1 0.43 -8.41 9.77
C LEU A 1 1.10 -9.55 10.55
N ALA A 2 0.87 -9.69 11.86
CA ALA A 2 1.59 -10.64 12.72
C ALA A 2 1.55 -12.10 12.23
N ALA A 3 0.40 -12.57 11.73
CA ALA A 3 0.27 -13.92 11.17
C ALA A 3 1.17 -14.15 9.95
N TYR A 4 1.19 -13.19 9.01
CA TYR A 4 2.03 -13.25 7.81
C TYR A 4 3.52 -13.29 8.17
N GLN A 5 3.95 -12.42 9.09
CA GLN A 5 5.34 -12.38 9.56
C GLN A 5 5.75 -13.69 10.25
N ARG A 6 4.86 -14.27 11.07
CA ARG A 6 5.11 -15.53 11.75
C ARG A 6 5.25 -16.68 10.76
N PHE A 7 4.35 -16.74 9.77
CA PHE A 7 4.35 -17.78 8.75
C PHE A 7 5.58 -17.71 7.85
N THR A 8 5.90 -16.51 7.35
CA THR A 8 7.03 -16.28 6.43
C THR A 8 8.38 -16.20 7.13
N ARG A 9 8.40 -16.09 8.46
CA ARG A 9 9.58 -15.78 9.29
C ARG A 9 10.27 -14.45 8.91
N GLN A 10 9.55 -13.55 8.25
CA GLN A 10 10.09 -12.27 7.79
C GLN A 10 9.37 -11.11 8.47
N LYS A 11 10.11 -10.06 8.82
CA LYS A 11 9.53 -8.81 9.34
C LYS A 11 9.18 -7.89 8.17
N VAL A 12 8.02 -7.27 8.24
CA VAL A 12 7.62 -6.24 7.27
C VAL A 12 8.17 -4.90 7.73
N ASN A 13 8.83 -4.18 6.83
CA ASN A 13 9.26 -2.81 7.11
C ASN A 13 8.15 -1.84 6.72
N LEU A 14 7.35 -1.41 7.70
CA LEU A 14 6.25 -0.48 7.47
C LEU A 14 6.72 0.90 6.99
N SER A 15 7.93 1.35 7.34
CA SER A 15 8.45 2.65 6.88
C SER A 15 8.87 2.66 5.42
N LYS A 16 9.02 1.48 4.81
CA LYS A 16 9.34 1.29 3.38
C LYS A 16 8.17 0.68 2.61
N SER A 17 7.05 0.40 3.30
CA SER A 17 5.87 -0.20 2.72
C SER A 17 4.79 0.86 2.62
N SER A 18 4.10 0.90 1.50
CA SER A 18 3.04 1.88 1.25
C SER A 18 1.88 1.22 0.51
N VAL A 19 0.68 1.72 0.72
CA VAL A 19 -0.52 1.26 0.00
C VAL A 19 -1.01 2.34 -0.95
N PHE A 20 -1.56 1.88 -2.09
CA PHE A 20 -2.23 2.71 -3.08
C PHE A 20 -3.67 2.27 -3.22
N PHE A 21 -4.58 3.24 -3.30
CA PHE A 21 -5.98 2.98 -3.54
C PHE A 21 -6.42 3.55 -4.89
N SER A 22 -7.29 2.82 -5.59
CA SER A 22 -7.96 3.36 -6.77
C SER A 22 -8.98 4.44 -6.37
N LYS A 23 -9.43 5.21 -7.35
CA LYS A 23 -10.45 6.25 -7.15
C LYS A 23 -11.79 5.69 -6.61
N ASN A 24 -12.06 4.42 -6.87
CA ASN A 24 -13.34 3.78 -6.55
C ASN A 24 -13.38 3.22 -5.12
N ALA A 25 -12.28 3.25 -4.38
CA ALA A 25 -12.27 2.83 -2.99
C ALA A 25 -12.88 3.91 -2.09
N SER A 26 -13.86 3.53 -1.26
CA SER A 26 -14.51 4.42 -0.30
C SER A 26 -13.55 4.81 0.83
N VAL A 27 -13.79 5.97 1.46
CA VAL A 27 -12.96 6.46 2.57
C VAL A 27 -12.97 5.48 3.75
N GLY A 28 -14.15 4.92 4.07
CA GLY A 28 -14.29 3.92 5.14
C GLY A 28 -13.43 2.68 4.89
N LEU A 29 -13.48 2.13 3.67
CA LEU A 29 -12.68 0.97 3.29
C LEU A 29 -11.17 1.27 3.37
N LYS A 30 -10.74 2.46 2.95
CA LYS A 30 -9.33 2.88 3.06
C LYS A 30 -8.87 2.90 4.51
N ALA A 31 -9.66 3.48 5.40
CA ALA A 31 -9.34 3.59 6.82
C ALA A 31 -9.25 2.21 7.49
N GLU A 32 -10.22 1.34 7.21
CA GLU A 32 -10.25 -0.03 7.73
C GLU A 32 -9.01 -0.84 7.30
N ILE A 33 -8.65 -0.76 6.02
CA ILE A 33 -7.46 -1.44 5.48
C ILE A 33 -6.18 -0.90 6.13
N CYS A 34 -6.05 0.43 6.28
CA CYS A 34 -4.87 1.03 6.91
C CYS A 34 -4.75 0.56 8.36
N GLN A 35 -5.87 0.50 9.10
CA GLN A 35 -5.89 0.02 10.49
C GLN A 35 -5.50 -1.47 10.58
N CYS A 36 -6.06 -2.31 9.71
CA CYS A 36 -5.74 -3.75 9.65
C CYS A 36 -4.26 -4.01 9.33
N LEU A 37 -3.65 -3.13 8.53
CA LEU A 37 -2.24 -3.18 8.14
C LEU A 37 -1.31 -2.39 9.10
N GLN A 38 -1.72 -2.22 10.36
CA GLN A 38 -0.91 -1.57 11.41
C GLN A 38 -0.55 -0.11 11.10
N GLY A 39 -1.47 0.63 10.48
CA GLY A 39 -1.29 2.06 10.18
C GLY A 39 -0.33 2.34 9.03
N ILE A 40 -0.27 1.44 8.03
CA ILE A 40 0.55 1.62 6.84
C ILE A 40 0.23 2.96 6.15
N GLU A 41 1.27 3.64 5.67
CA GLU A 41 1.09 4.92 4.99
C GLU A 41 0.47 4.75 3.60
N VAL A 42 -0.42 5.70 3.28
CA VAL A 42 -1.02 5.81 1.95
C VAL A 42 -0.15 6.74 1.12
N CYS A 43 0.45 6.23 0.06
CA CYS A 43 1.23 7.03 -0.88
C CYS A 43 0.45 7.25 -2.17
N HIS A 44 0.68 8.40 -2.80
CA HIS A 44 0.12 8.74 -4.12
C HIS A 44 1.12 8.61 -5.26
N SER A 45 2.42 8.61 -4.93
CA SER A 45 3.51 8.34 -5.86
C SER A 45 4.63 7.64 -5.10
N SER A 46 5.06 6.48 -5.60
CA SER A 46 6.29 5.85 -5.14
C SER A 46 7.14 5.44 -6.34
N ARG A 47 8.43 5.22 -6.07
CA ARG A 47 9.37 4.68 -7.03
C ARG A 47 9.61 3.21 -6.75
N TYR A 48 9.62 2.40 -7.80
CA TYR A 48 10.04 1.01 -7.72
C TYR A 48 11.32 0.87 -8.53
N PHE A 49 12.42 0.50 -7.84
CA PHE A 49 13.76 0.50 -8.43
C PHE A 49 14.13 1.83 -9.13
N GLY A 50 13.79 2.96 -8.52
CA GLY A 50 14.11 4.28 -9.05
C GLY A 50 13.18 4.77 -10.17
N LEU A 51 12.31 3.92 -10.71
CA LEU A 51 11.34 4.28 -11.74
C LEU A 51 10.00 4.71 -11.14
N PRO A 52 9.32 5.72 -11.71
CA PRO A 52 8.01 6.13 -11.23
C PRO A 52 6.99 5.01 -11.45
N LEU A 53 6.29 4.61 -10.38
CA LEU A 53 5.20 3.66 -10.50
C LEU A 53 3.99 4.34 -11.16
N GLY A 54 3.56 3.81 -12.32
CA GLY A 54 2.41 4.30 -13.09
C GLY A 54 1.05 3.95 -12.48
N ILE A 55 0.90 4.07 -11.17
CA ILE A 55 -0.32 3.67 -10.46
C ILE A 55 -1.39 4.76 -10.64
N GLY A 56 -2.53 4.40 -11.24
CA GLY A 56 -3.66 5.31 -11.43
C GLY A 56 -3.63 6.16 -12.71
N LYS A 57 -2.64 5.99 -13.60
CA LYS A 57 -2.68 6.59 -14.94
C LYS A 57 -3.65 5.80 -15.82
N ASN A 58 -4.58 6.50 -16.46
CA ASN A 58 -5.51 5.91 -17.40
C ASN A 58 -4.70 5.38 -18.61
N LYS A 59 -4.88 4.11 -18.99
CA LYS A 59 -4.16 3.50 -20.13
C LYS A 59 -4.55 4.10 -21.49
N ARG A 60 -5.65 4.87 -21.53
CA ARG A 60 -6.19 5.53 -22.73
C ARG A 60 -5.88 7.03 -22.76
N LYS A 61 -4.64 7.42 -22.51
CA LYS A 61 -4.16 8.76 -22.88
C LYS A 61 -3.08 8.63 -23.93
#